data_AF-E1ZNE3-F1
#
_entry.id   AF-E1ZNE3-F1
#
_cell.length_a   1.000
_cell.length_b   1.000
_cell.length_c   1.000
_cell.angle_alpha   90.00
_cell.angle_beta   90.00
_cell.angle_gamma   90.00
#
_symmetry.space_group_name_H-M   'P 1'
#
loop_
_entity.id
_entity.type
_entity.pdbx_description
1 polymer ?
#
loop_
_entity_poly.entity_id
_entity_poly.type
_entity_poly.pdbx_seq_one_letter_code
_entity_poly.pdbx_strand_id
1 'polypeptide(L)'
;MSAPRRVVSAAEVHTPEFGIGLTSWAPIVLHRTCSEAATQARSALRRFREAAAGGEGGEAAVPAASRRQRLTVRLPLPSPERQDDAVREYSQADWPGGIQQRFRRLRPLVEEQFLSGYDPQFVGMLESPADGIGVWRAAGGSITVVGNLNFASFARLCAGEFGESVLDPQHTLIAVNHTWTSSRDIGQAGGGLWDKKLKAQAAALIDDPCAWLPLYHLWDVRTAKGATGLLFRSWPHDWQLHSTTGQDEERAAALDAPPLLVTPERPSQERQIEALNAALEAQRREEKEWWQQRRK
;
A
#
# COMPACT_ATOMS: atom_id res chain seq x y z
N MET A 1 -28.67 -20.22 56.76
CA MET A 1 -27.55 -20.82 56.01
C MET A 1 -28.08 -21.21 54.64
N SER A 2 -27.79 -20.41 53.61
CA SER A 2 -28.13 -20.69 52.22
C SER A 2 -26.96 -20.26 51.35
N ALA A 3 -26.44 -21.21 50.57
CA ALA A 3 -25.29 -21.04 49.68
C ALA A 3 -25.64 -20.18 48.44
N PRO A 4 -24.67 -19.48 47.83
CA PRO A 4 -24.93 -18.65 46.66
C PRO A 4 -25.00 -19.48 45.37
N ARG A 5 -26.02 -19.19 44.54
CA ARG A 5 -26.16 -19.71 43.17
C ARG A 5 -25.11 -19.06 42.26
N ARG A 6 -24.26 -19.89 41.64
CA ARG A 6 -23.42 -19.51 40.50
C ARG A 6 -24.31 -19.19 39.29
N VAL A 7 -24.15 -17.99 38.73
CA VAL A 7 -24.66 -17.65 37.40
C VAL A 7 -23.53 -17.94 36.41
N VAL A 8 -23.73 -18.94 35.56
CA VAL A 8 -22.93 -19.22 34.37
C VAL A 8 -23.84 -18.96 33.18
N SER A 9 -23.46 -18.03 32.31
CA SER A 9 -23.85 -18.02 30.88
C SER A 9 -23.09 -16.90 30.16
N ALA A 10 -21.93 -17.25 29.60
CA ALA A 10 -21.37 -16.55 28.46
C ALA A 10 -21.76 -17.39 27.24
N ALA A 11 -22.49 -16.79 26.31
CA ALA A 11 -22.87 -17.43 25.06
C ALA A 11 -21.61 -17.72 24.24
N GLU A 12 -21.34 -19.01 24.02
CA GLU A 12 -20.34 -19.53 23.10
C GLU A 12 -20.73 -19.13 21.67
N VAL A 13 -19.95 -18.23 21.07
CA VAL A 13 -19.95 -18.04 19.61
C VAL A 13 -19.00 -19.09 19.03
N HIS A 14 -19.59 -20.10 18.38
CA HIS A 14 -18.88 -21.08 17.57
C HIS A 14 -17.98 -20.39 16.54
N THR A 15 -16.67 -20.55 16.72
CA THR A 15 -15.65 -20.31 15.69
C THR A 15 -15.45 -21.63 14.93
N PRO A 16 -15.61 -21.69 13.60
CA PRO A 16 -15.22 -22.88 12.85
C PRO A 16 -13.69 -22.92 12.76
N GLU A 17 -13.12 -24.01 13.26
CA GLU A 17 -11.70 -24.34 13.12
C GLU A 17 -11.33 -24.51 11.64
N PHE A 18 -10.45 -23.65 11.12
CA PHE A 18 -9.67 -23.91 9.92
C PHE A 18 -8.22 -23.44 10.11
N GLY A 19 -7.32 -24.41 10.17
CA GLY A 19 -5.98 -24.43 9.56
C GLY A 19 -5.04 -23.23 9.74
N ILE A 20 -4.04 -23.41 10.61
CA ILE A 20 -2.66 -22.89 10.53
C ILE A 20 -2.53 -21.52 9.82
N GLY A 21 -2.92 -20.45 10.50
CA GLY A 21 -2.55 -19.08 10.14
C GLY A 21 -1.77 -18.46 11.27
N LEU A 22 -0.51 -18.09 11.03
CA LEU A 22 0.32 -17.30 11.93
C LEU A 22 -0.31 -15.91 12.11
N THR A 23 -1.27 -15.79 13.02
CA THR A 23 -1.86 -14.52 13.47
C THR A 23 -1.00 -13.89 14.56
N SER A 24 0.30 -13.73 14.32
CA SER A 24 1.11 -12.88 15.19
C SER A 24 0.87 -11.42 14.79
N TRP A 25 0.00 -10.77 15.54
CA TRP A 25 -0.10 -9.32 15.59
C TRP A 25 1.14 -8.74 16.26
N ALA A 26 2.29 -8.82 15.59
CA ALA A 26 3.42 -8.01 16.00
C ALA A 26 3.01 -6.55 15.77
N PRO A 27 3.15 -5.65 16.76
CA PRO A 27 2.89 -4.23 16.56
C PRO A 27 3.85 -3.73 15.49
N ILE A 28 3.34 -3.55 14.27
CA ILE A 28 4.08 -2.91 13.21
C ILE A 28 4.12 -1.44 13.60
N VAL A 29 5.30 -0.94 14.00
CA VAL A 29 5.50 0.48 14.30
C VAL A 29 5.13 1.27 13.05
N LEU A 30 4.05 2.04 13.14
CA LEU A 30 3.42 2.74 12.03
C LEU A 30 3.76 4.23 12.07
N HIS A 31 3.92 4.78 10.87
CA HIS A 31 4.79 5.95 10.62
C HIS A 31 4.12 7.27 10.92
N ARG A 32 4.83 8.12 11.65
CA ARG A 32 4.45 9.53 11.85
C ARG A 32 4.88 10.37 10.66
N THR A 33 5.87 9.91 9.90
CA THR A 33 6.46 10.66 8.80
C THR A 33 6.57 9.86 7.49
N CYS A 34 6.63 10.56 6.36
CA CYS A 34 6.85 9.91 5.06
C CYS A 34 8.24 9.28 4.97
N SER A 35 9.26 9.85 5.63
CA SER A 35 10.60 9.25 5.71
C SER A 35 10.63 7.93 6.47
N GLU A 36 9.87 7.82 7.58
CA GLU A 36 9.73 6.57 8.33
C GLU A 36 9.05 5.50 7.47
N ALA A 37 8.01 5.87 6.71
CA ALA A 37 7.32 4.97 5.78
C ALA A 37 8.28 4.45 4.70
N ALA A 38 9.09 5.33 4.10
CA ALA A 38 10.11 4.94 3.14
C ALA A 38 11.20 4.03 3.76
N THR A 39 11.59 4.29 5.02
CA THR A 39 12.53 3.44 5.77
C THR A 39 11.96 2.05 6.06
N GLN A 40 10.67 1.93 6.33
CA GLN A 40 10.04 0.62 6.52
C GLN A 40 9.87 -0.11 5.19
N ALA A 41 9.52 0.59 4.10
CA ALA A 41 9.52 0.02 2.76
C ALA A 41 10.92 -0.54 2.39
N ARG A 42 11.99 0.16 2.76
CA ARG A 42 13.38 -0.33 2.62
C ARG A 42 13.61 -1.61 3.43
N SER A 43 13.13 -1.63 4.68
CA SER A 43 13.25 -2.80 5.56
C SER A 43 12.48 -4.01 4.99
N ALA A 44 11.31 -3.78 4.38
CA ALA A 44 10.57 -4.80 3.64
C ALA A 44 11.37 -5.29 2.42
N LEU A 45 11.98 -4.38 1.63
CA LEU A 45 12.83 -4.75 0.48
C LEU A 45 14.00 -5.64 0.92
N ARG A 46 14.67 -5.27 2.01
CA ARG A 46 15.79 -6.05 2.56
C ARG A 46 15.34 -7.46 2.94
N ARG A 47 14.29 -7.57 3.76
CA ARG A 47 13.73 -8.87 4.19
C ARG A 47 13.29 -9.72 3.00
N PHE A 48 12.65 -9.10 1.99
CA PHE A 48 12.24 -9.79 0.77
C PHE A 48 13.44 -10.37 0.01
N ARG A 49 14.52 -9.60 -0.13
CA ARG A 49 15.75 -10.04 -0.81
C ARG A 49 16.44 -11.17 -0.04
N GLU A 50 16.53 -11.05 1.29
CA GLU A 50 17.07 -12.09 2.17
C GLU A 50 16.28 -13.40 2.02
N ALA A 51 14.95 -13.32 2.03
CA ALA A 51 14.08 -14.48 1.82
C ALA A 51 14.18 -15.06 0.40
N ALA A 52 14.32 -14.23 -0.62
CA ALA A 52 14.52 -14.67 -2.01
C ALA A 52 15.87 -15.38 -2.22
N ALA A 53 16.91 -14.97 -1.47
CA ALA A 53 18.23 -15.60 -1.52
C ALA A 53 18.30 -16.90 -0.68
N GLY A 54 17.50 -16.99 0.38
CA GLY A 54 17.58 -18.03 1.41
C GLY A 54 16.87 -19.36 1.14
N GLY A 55 16.36 -19.61 -0.08
CA GLY A 55 15.83 -20.90 -0.56
C GLY A 55 15.18 -21.84 0.48
N GLU A 56 13.85 -21.87 0.56
CA GLU A 56 13.02 -22.85 1.29
C GLU A 56 13.10 -22.89 2.84
N GLY A 57 13.95 -22.09 3.51
CA GLY A 57 14.08 -22.13 4.99
C GLY A 57 13.57 -20.93 5.80
N GLY A 58 13.10 -19.86 5.16
CA GLY A 58 12.69 -18.62 5.83
C GLY A 58 11.24 -18.60 6.30
N GLU A 59 10.98 -17.93 7.43
CA GLU A 59 9.67 -17.75 8.10
C GLU A 59 8.55 -17.20 7.18
N ALA A 60 8.91 -16.62 6.02
CA ALA A 60 7.99 -16.31 4.93
C ALA A 60 8.62 -16.70 3.58
N ALA A 61 8.13 -17.80 2.98
CA ALA A 61 8.58 -18.22 1.65
C ALA A 61 8.14 -17.20 0.58
N VAL A 62 9.06 -16.80 -0.30
CA VAL A 62 8.71 -15.99 -1.48
C VAL A 62 7.87 -16.87 -2.42
N PRO A 63 6.65 -16.47 -2.82
CA PRO A 63 5.83 -17.28 -3.70
C PRO A 63 6.59 -17.62 -4.99
N ALA A 64 6.55 -18.89 -5.43
CA ALA A 64 7.25 -19.35 -6.63
C ALA A 64 6.84 -18.57 -7.89
N ALA A 65 5.65 -17.97 -7.90
CA ALA A 65 5.15 -17.14 -8.98
C ALA A 65 5.72 -15.69 -8.94
N SER A 66 6.25 -15.23 -7.80
CA SER A 66 6.97 -13.95 -7.66
C SER A 66 8.42 -14.00 -8.17
N ARG A 67 8.82 -15.07 -8.87
CA ARG A 67 10.19 -15.28 -9.38
C ARG A 67 10.70 -14.18 -10.32
N ARG A 68 9.83 -13.35 -10.91
CA ARG A 68 10.22 -12.18 -11.72
C ARG A 68 10.53 -10.91 -10.91
N GLN A 69 10.57 -11.01 -9.57
CA GLN A 69 10.95 -9.91 -8.65
C GLN A 69 10.27 -8.57 -9.00
N ARG A 70 8.98 -8.63 -9.33
CA ARG A 70 8.16 -7.46 -9.66
C ARG A 70 7.46 -6.98 -8.42
N LEU A 71 7.81 -5.79 -7.97
CA LEU A 71 7.39 -5.25 -6.68
C LEU A 71 6.62 -3.95 -6.88
N THR A 72 5.57 -3.76 -6.09
CA THR A 72 4.89 -2.46 -6.00
C THR A 72 5.09 -1.83 -4.64
N VAL A 73 5.27 -0.51 -4.64
CA VAL A 73 5.42 0.29 -3.43
C VAL A 73 4.47 1.50 -3.52
N ARG A 74 3.67 1.72 -2.48
CA ARG A 74 2.91 2.96 -2.29
C ARG A 74 3.40 3.66 -1.03
N LEU A 75 4.06 4.81 -1.22
CA LEU A 75 4.54 5.68 -0.16
C LEU A 75 3.60 6.89 -0.01
N PRO A 76 3.33 7.35 1.22
CA PRO A 76 2.75 8.66 1.43
C PRO A 76 3.71 9.74 0.89
N LEU A 77 3.15 10.87 0.47
CA LEU A 77 3.94 12.01 -0.01
C LEU A 77 3.82 13.19 0.96
N PRO A 78 4.94 13.89 1.24
CA PRO A 78 4.94 15.12 2.02
C PRO A 78 4.04 16.18 1.39
N SER A 79 3.61 17.14 2.21
CA SER A 79 2.70 18.19 1.78
C SER A 79 3.17 18.94 0.52
N PRO A 80 2.26 19.21 -0.45
CA PRO A 80 2.56 20.10 -1.56
C PRO A 80 2.81 21.54 -1.07
N GLU A 81 2.12 21.97 -0.02
CA GLU A 81 2.12 23.35 0.50
C GLU A 81 3.09 23.57 1.66
N ARG A 82 3.24 22.57 2.54
CA ARG A 82 4.09 22.65 3.73
C ARG A 82 5.43 21.97 3.48
N GLN A 83 6.44 22.40 4.24
CA GLN A 83 7.74 21.71 4.30
C GLN A 83 7.80 20.82 5.54
N ASP A 84 6.74 20.05 5.80
CA ASP A 84 6.73 19.02 6.83
C ASP A 84 6.73 17.62 6.22
N ASP A 85 7.24 16.66 6.98
CA ASP A 85 7.34 15.25 6.57
C ASP A 85 6.16 14.42 7.10
N ALA A 86 5.08 15.07 7.56
CA ALA A 86 3.96 14.37 8.19
C ALA A 86 3.16 13.58 7.15
N VAL A 87 2.70 12.39 7.55
CA VAL A 87 1.77 11.60 6.73
C VAL A 87 0.38 12.23 6.77
N ARG A 88 -0.07 12.79 5.64
CA ARG A 88 -1.34 13.51 5.51
C ARG A 88 -2.13 13.04 4.29
N GLU A 89 -3.43 13.36 4.26
CA GLU A 89 -4.31 13.06 3.14
C GLU A 89 -4.01 13.99 1.97
N TYR A 90 -3.54 13.41 0.86
CA TYR A 90 -3.45 14.13 -0.41
C TYR A 90 -3.94 13.23 -1.54
N SER A 91 -5.03 13.66 -2.16
CA SER A 91 -5.46 13.18 -3.47
C SER A 91 -4.52 13.70 -4.56
N GLN A 92 -4.64 13.16 -5.78
CA GLN A 92 -3.89 13.69 -6.92
C GLN A 92 -4.28 15.14 -7.26
N ALA A 93 -5.51 15.55 -6.96
CA ALA A 93 -6.00 16.90 -7.23
C ALA A 93 -5.37 17.96 -6.32
N ASP A 94 -4.82 17.55 -5.18
CA ASP A 94 -4.18 18.45 -4.21
C ASP A 94 -2.77 18.90 -4.64
N TRP A 95 -2.33 18.49 -5.84
CA TRP A 95 -1.02 18.82 -6.40
C TRP A 95 -1.17 19.83 -7.54
N PRO A 96 -1.19 21.15 -7.27
CA PRO A 96 -1.40 22.17 -8.30
C PRO A 96 -0.28 22.18 -9.35
N GLY A 97 0.94 21.76 -8.98
CA GLY A 97 2.05 21.56 -9.92
C GLY A 97 2.07 20.17 -10.57
N GLY A 98 0.96 19.43 -10.46
CA GLY A 98 0.75 18.12 -11.07
C GLY A 98 1.83 17.09 -10.73
N ILE A 99 2.11 16.23 -11.70
CA ILE A 99 3.02 15.09 -11.51
C ILE A 99 4.48 15.51 -11.29
N GLN A 100 4.91 16.67 -11.79
CA GLN A 100 6.24 17.20 -11.55
C GLN A 100 6.44 17.63 -10.10
N GLN A 101 5.43 18.26 -9.48
CA GLN A 101 5.48 18.60 -8.05
C GLN A 101 5.50 17.32 -7.21
N ARG A 102 4.69 16.32 -7.56
CA ARG A 102 4.69 15.00 -6.90
C ARG A 102 6.06 14.34 -6.99
N PHE A 103 6.69 14.38 -8.16
CA PHE A 103 8.03 13.82 -8.35
C PHE A 103 9.07 14.51 -7.47
N ARG A 104 9.05 15.84 -7.39
CA ARG A 104 9.98 16.60 -6.53
C ARG A 104 9.87 16.20 -5.07
N ARG A 105 8.68 15.82 -4.59
CA ARG A 105 8.49 15.31 -3.21
C ARG A 105 8.83 13.83 -3.06
N LEU A 106 8.59 13.03 -4.10
CA LEU A 106 8.91 11.60 -4.10
C LEU A 106 10.42 11.35 -4.15
N ARG A 107 11.17 12.14 -4.92
CA ARG A 107 12.59 11.88 -5.20
C ARG A 107 13.44 11.76 -3.93
N PRO A 108 13.40 12.69 -2.96
CA PRO A 108 14.16 12.55 -1.72
C PRO A 108 13.79 11.29 -0.93
N LEU A 109 12.50 10.93 -0.87
CA LEU A 109 12.06 9.68 -0.22
C LEU A 109 12.63 8.44 -0.90
N VAL A 110 12.75 8.45 -2.22
CA VAL A 110 13.33 7.31 -2.95
C VAL A 110 14.85 7.24 -2.73
N GLU A 111 15.55 8.35 -2.93
CA GLU A 111 17.03 8.41 -2.92
C GLU A 111 17.60 8.29 -1.50
N GLU A 112 17.08 9.07 -0.55
CA GLU A 112 17.66 9.24 0.77
C GLU A 112 17.13 8.22 1.79
N GLN A 113 15.90 7.72 1.58
CA GLN A 113 15.22 6.86 2.55
C GLN A 113 15.07 5.43 2.01
N PHE A 114 14.27 5.24 0.96
CA PHE A 114 13.89 3.91 0.45
C PHE A 114 15.10 3.13 -0.11
N LEU A 115 15.95 3.78 -0.91
CA LEU A 115 17.12 3.15 -1.52
C LEU A 115 18.44 3.43 -0.78
N SER A 116 18.41 4.09 0.37
CA SER A 116 19.62 4.29 1.16
C SER A 116 20.28 2.94 1.50
N GLY A 117 21.58 2.83 1.25
CA GLY A 117 22.35 1.60 1.38
C GLY A 117 22.37 0.69 0.13
N TYR A 118 21.70 1.07 -0.96
CA TYR A 118 21.71 0.33 -2.23
C TYR A 118 22.48 1.03 -3.36
N ASP A 119 23.26 2.07 -3.05
CA ASP A 119 23.98 2.92 -3.99
C ASP A 119 23.10 3.37 -5.18
N PRO A 120 22.00 4.10 -4.93
CA PRO A 120 21.06 4.45 -5.97
C PRO A 120 21.64 5.49 -6.93
N GLN A 121 21.54 5.22 -8.22
CA GLN A 121 21.85 6.17 -9.28
C GLN A 121 20.55 6.62 -9.95
N PHE A 122 20.28 7.93 -9.93
CA PHE A 122 19.21 8.50 -10.73
C PHE A 122 19.63 8.50 -12.21
N VAL A 123 18.92 7.73 -13.03
CA VAL A 123 19.25 7.53 -14.45
C VAL A 123 18.58 8.59 -15.33
N GLY A 124 17.48 9.18 -14.85
CA GLY A 124 16.75 10.22 -15.55
C GLY A 124 15.25 10.01 -15.49
N MET A 125 14.56 10.57 -16.47
CA MET A 125 13.12 10.49 -16.64
C MET A 125 12.81 9.49 -17.76
N LEU A 126 11.80 8.64 -17.57
CA LEU A 126 11.55 7.51 -18.47
C LEU A 126 11.15 7.94 -19.89
N GLU A 127 10.26 8.93 -20.01
CA GLU A 127 9.76 9.43 -21.30
C GLU A 127 10.21 10.86 -21.53
N SER A 128 9.76 11.79 -20.68
CA SER A 128 10.21 13.17 -20.71
C SER A 128 10.31 13.78 -19.31
N PRO A 129 11.06 14.89 -19.15
CA PRO A 129 11.05 15.67 -17.91
C PRO A 129 9.67 16.22 -17.51
N ALA A 130 8.74 16.35 -18.46
CA ALA A 130 7.39 16.82 -18.19
C ALA A 130 6.55 15.80 -17.41
N ASP A 131 6.83 14.50 -17.61
CA ASP A 131 6.00 13.41 -17.08
C ASP A 131 6.26 13.11 -15.61
N GLY A 132 7.38 13.57 -15.05
CA GLY A 132 7.72 13.36 -13.64
C GLY A 132 7.91 11.88 -13.27
N ILE A 133 8.20 11.02 -14.26
CA ILE A 133 8.43 9.58 -14.09
C ILE A 133 9.93 9.33 -13.95
N GLY A 134 10.41 9.37 -12.71
CA GLY A 134 11.84 9.16 -12.41
C GLY A 134 12.24 7.69 -12.43
N VAL A 135 13.47 7.44 -12.85
CA VAL A 135 14.08 6.10 -12.91
C VAL A 135 15.37 6.09 -12.09
N TRP A 136 15.48 5.11 -11.21
CA TRP A 136 16.69 4.82 -10.45
C TRP A 136 17.19 3.42 -10.74
N ARG A 137 18.51 3.25 -10.74
CA ARG A 137 19.18 1.95 -10.71
C ARG A 137 19.86 1.78 -9.37
N ALA A 138 19.77 0.58 -8.80
CA ALA A 138 20.35 0.26 -7.51
C ALA A 138 20.98 -1.14 -7.55
N ALA A 139 21.83 -1.45 -6.55
CA ALA A 139 22.48 -2.75 -6.35
C ALA A 139 23.25 -3.28 -7.59
N GLY A 140 24.28 -2.55 -8.03
CA GLY A 140 25.15 -2.99 -9.13
C GLY A 140 24.43 -3.14 -10.49
N GLY A 141 23.22 -2.59 -10.63
CA GLY A 141 22.40 -2.65 -11.84
C GLY A 141 21.29 -3.70 -11.83
N SER A 142 21.15 -4.50 -10.75
CA SER A 142 20.16 -5.58 -10.69
C SER A 142 18.75 -5.15 -10.22
N ILE A 143 18.59 -3.87 -9.85
CA ILE A 143 17.31 -3.30 -9.43
C ILE A 143 17.02 -2.05 -10.27
N THR A 144 15.82 -1.98 -10.84
CA THR A 144 15.25 -0.75 -11.40
C THR A 144 14.09 -0.30 -10.53
N VAL A 145 14.08 0.96 -10.12
CA VAL A 145 12.95 1.60 -9.44
C VAL A 145 12.39 2.69 -10.34
N VAL A 146 11.06 2.73 -10.47
CA VAL A 146 10.37 3.75 -11.28
C VAL A 146 9.26 4.39 -10.44
N GLY A 147 9.25 5.72 -10.39
CA GLY A 147 8.35 6.51 -9.55
C GLY A 147 7.25 7.21 -10.34
N ASN A 148 6.08 7.42 -9.72
CA ASN A 148 4.91 8.11 -10.30
C ASN A 148 4.43 7.52 -11.64
N LEU A 149 4.52 6.20 -11.75
CA LEU A 149 4.38 5.52 -13.03
C LEU A 149 2.92 5.37 -13.46
N ASN A 150 2.58 5.94 -14.62
CA ASN A 150 1.30 5.67 -15.29
C ASN A 150 1.33 4.31 -16.02
N PHE A 151 0.17 3.79 -16.43
CA PHE A 151 0.11 2.46 -17.03
C PHE A 151 0.72 2.38 -18.44
N ALA A 152 0.59 3.42 -19.28
CA ALA A 152 1.09 3.38 -20.65
C ALA A 152 2.63 3.29 -20.67
N SER A 153 3.31 4.17 -19.94
CA SER A 153 4.78 4.14 -19.82
C SER A 153 5.25 2.87 -19.13
N PHE A 154 4.48 2.36 -18.15
CA PHE A 154 4.74 1.08 -17.50
C PHE A 154 4.69 -0.10 -18.48
N ALA A 155 3.68 -0.16 -19.33
CA ALA A 155 3.52 -1.27 -20.28
C ALA A 155 4.68 -1.34 -21.28
N ARG A 156 5.13 -0.17 -21.76
CA ARG A 156 6.31 -0.01 -22.62
C ARG A 156 7.61 -0.41 -21.89
N LEU A 157 7.75 -0.03 -20.62
CA LEU A 157 8.86 -0.48 -19.76
C LEU A 157 8.89 -2.00 -19.63
N CYS A 158 7.76 -2.64 -19.32
CA CYS A 158 7.70 -4.09 -19.23
C CYS A 158 7.97 -4.81 -20.56
N ALA A 159 7.78 -4.13 -21.69
CA ALA A 159 8.14 -4.61 -23.02
C ALA A 159 9.63 -4.41 -23.38
N GLY A 160 10.43 -3.78 -22.50
CA GLY A 160 11.85 -3.55 -22.72
C GLY A 160 12.17 -2.32 -23.58
N GLU A 161 11.19 -1.47 -23.91
CA GLU A 161 11.40 -0.30 -24.77
C GLU A 161 12.37 0.73 -24.19
N PHE A 162 12.61 0.70 -22.87
CA PHE A 162 13.53 1.59 -22.15
C PHE A 162 14.78 0.85 -21.64
N GLY A 163 15.06 -0.34 -22.16
CA GLY A 163 16.22 -1.16 -21.82
C GLY A 163 15.83 -2.59 -21.45
N GLU A 164 16.69 -3.53 -21.83
CA GLU A 164 16.38 -4.97 -21.77
C GLU A 164 16.57 -5.59 -20.37
N SER A 165 17.25 -4.92 -19.44
CA SER A 165 17.48 -5.45 -18.08
C SER A 165 16.18 -5.83 -17.39
N VAL A 166 15.09 -5.10 -17.63
CA VAL A 166 13.78 -5.43 -17.06
C VAL A 166 13.21 -6.74 -17.59
N LEU A 167 13.66 -7.26 -18.73
CA LEU A 167 13.21 -8.55 -19.27
C LEU A 167 13.87 -9.75 -18.58
N ASP A 168 15.01 -9.54 -17.91
CA ASP A 168 15.70 -10.58 -17.15
C ASP A 168 14.83 -11.00 -15.95
N PRO A 169 14.47 -12.30 -15.82
CA PRO A 169 13.74 -12.81 -14.67
C PRO A 169 14.43 -12.58 -13.32
N GLN A 170 15.75 -12.42 -13.29
CA GLN A 170 16.53 -12.15 -12.07
C GLN A 170 16.58 -10.66 -11.72
N HIS A 171 16.12 -9.78 -12.61
CA HIS A 171 16.14 -8.34 -12.41
C HIS A 171 14.92 -7.87 -11.61
N THR A 172 15.17 -7.20 -10.47
CA THR A 172 14.10 -6.63 -9.65
C THR A 172 13.56 -5.36 -10.31
N LEU A 173 12.26 -5.29 -10.56
CA LEU A 173 11.59 -4.06 -11.00
C LEU A 173 10.60 -3.60 -9.94
N ILE A 174 10.75 -2.36 -9.47
CA ILE A 174 9.93 -1.77 -8.41
C ILE A 174 9.15 -0.57 -8.95
N ALA A 175 7.81 -0.64 -8.91
CA ALA A 175 6.92 0.45 -9.27
C ALA A 175 6.46 1.22 -8.02
N VAL A 176 6.98 2.43 -7.83
CA VAL A 176 6.69 3.32 -6.69
C VAL A 176 5.62 4.33 -7.08
N ASN A 177 4.57 4.46 -6.25
CA ASN A 177 3.49 5.44 -6.45
C ASN A 177 2.86 5.39 -7.85
N HIS A 178 2.74 4.18 -8.39
CA HIS A 178 1.98 3.90 -9.62
C HIS A 178 0.52 4.38 -9.48
N THR A 179 -0.22 4.58 -10.57
CA THR A 179 -1.60 5.13 -10.49
C THR A 179 -2.71 4.09 -10.62
N TRP A 180 -2.35 2.84 -10.87
CA TRP A 180 -3.26 1.74 -11.16
C TRP A 180 -3.24 0.70 -10.05
N THR A 181 -4.23 -0.18 -10.02
CA THR A 181 -4.29 -1.33 -9.11
C THR A 181 -4.85 -2.57 -9.79
N SER A 182 -5.64 -2.37 -10.85
CA SER A 182 -6.12 -3.39 -11.78
C SER A 182 -6.34 -2.77 -13.16
N SER A 183 -6.60 -3.60 -14.17
CA SER A 183 -7.00 -3.19 -15.51
C SER A 183 -8.26 -2.33 -15.54
N ARG A 184 -9.11 -2.42 -14.50
CA ARG A 184 -10.33 -1.61 -14.36
C ARG A 184 -10.03 -0.13 -14.16
N ASP A 185 -8.85 0.21 -13.66
CA ASP A 185 -8.41 1.58 -13.42
C ASP A 185 -7.89 2.27 -14.70
N ILE A 186 -7.77 1.52 -15.80
CA ILE A 186 -7.12 1.97 -17.03
C ILE A 186 -8.16 2.43 -18.05
N GLY A 187 -8.02 3.63 -18.59
CA GLY A 187 -8.90 4.16 -19.64
C GLY A 187 -10.27 4.64 -19.13
N GLN A 188 -11.07 5.26 -20.00
CA GLN A 188 -12.40 5.78 -19.62
C GLN A 188 -13.49 4.69 -19.72
N ALA A 189 -14.53 4.80 -18.88
CA ALA A 189 -15.74 4.00 -19.02
C ALA A 189 -16.46 4.42 -20.31
N GLY A 190 -16.54 3.52 -21.30
CA GLY A 190 -17.08 3.80 -22.64
C GLY A 190 -16.06 4.19 -23.71
N GLY A 191 -14.75 4.11 -23.41
CA GLY A 191 -13.67 4.49 -24.32
C GLY A 191 -13.59 3.70 -25.64
N GLY A 192 -12.99 4.32 -26.65
CA GLY A 192 -12.82 3.79 -28.01
C GLY A 192 -11.92 2.53 -28.08
N LEU A 193 -11.66 2.04 -29.30
CA LEU A 193 -10.86 0.81 -29.51
C LEU A 193 -9.45 0.85 -28.88
N TRP A 194 -8.83 2.02 -28.76
CA TRP A 194 -7.52 2.19 -28.14
C TRP A 194 -7.54 1.89 -26.62
N ASP A 195 -8.62 2.28 -25.93
CA ASP A 195 -8.83 1.95 -24.52
C ASP A 195 -9.02 0.43 -24.31
N LYS A 196 -9.61 -0.28 -25.28
CA LYS A 196 -9.76 -1.74 -25.20
C LYS A 196 -8.44 -2.48 -25.28
N LYS A 197 -7.54 -2.06 -26.19
CA LYS A 197 -6.19 -2.66 -26.30
C LYS A 197 -5.37 -2.42 -25.03
N LEU A 198 -5.40 -1.20 -24.51
CA LEU A 198 -4.66 -0.84 -23.29
C LEU A 198 -5.22 -1.58 -22.06
N LYS A 199 -6.54 -1.71 -21.94
CA LYS A 199 -7.18 -2.54 -20.90
C LYS A 199 -6.80 -4.02 -20.99
N ALA A 200 -6.77 -4.60 -22.19
CA ALA A 200 -6.37 -5.99 -22.38
C ALA A 200 -4.89 -6.21 -21.99
N GLN A 201 -4.02 -5.26 -22.36
CA GLN A 201 -2.61 -5.28 -21.95
C GLN A 201 -2.47 -5.14 -20.43
N ALA A 202 -3.29 -4.31 -19.79
CA ALA A 202 -3.35 -4.20 -18.33
C ALA A 202 -3.77 -5.51 -17.68
N ALA A 203 -4.83 -6.15 -18.18
CA ALA A 203 -5.26 -7.44 -17.65
C ALA A 203 -4.15 -8.49 -17.73
N ALA A 204 -3.37 -8.51 -18.81
CA ALA A 204 -2.24 -9.44 -18.96
C ALA A 204 -1.04 -9.11 -18.05
N LEU A 205 -0.80 -7.84 -17.72
CA LEU A 205 0.40 -7.41 -16.97
C LEU A 205 0.19 -7.27 -15.47
N ILE A 206 -1.02 -6.89 -15.02
CA ILE A 206 -1.26 -6.45 -13.64
C ILE A 206 -2.44 -7.14 -12.95
N ASP A 207 -3.36 -7.80 -13.67
CA ASP A 207 -4.49 -8.50 -13.03
C ASP A 207 -4.11 -9.90 -12.53
N ASP A 208 -2.98 -10.46 -12.97
CA ASP A 208 -2.42 -11.66 -12.36
C ASP A 208 -1.87 -11.29 -10.97
N PRO A 209 -2.49 -11.77 -9.86
CA PRO A 209 -2.08 -11.42 -8.49
C PRO A 209 -0.67 -11.89 -8.17
N CYS A 210 -0.14 -12.85 -8.93
CA CYS A 210 1.21 -13.37 -8.77
C CYS A 210 2.25 -12.61 -9.61
N ALA A 211 1.81 -11.84 -10.61
CA ALA A 211 2.72 -11.10 -11.48
C ALA A 211 3.41 -9.95 -10.75
N TRP A 212 2.75 -9.36 -9.75
CA TRP A 212 3.27 -8.23 -8.98
C TRP A 212 3.01 -8.43 -7.48
N LEU A 213 4.10 -8.47 -6.71
CA LEU A 213 4.00 -8.55 -5.26
C LEU A 213 3.93 -7.13 -4.69
N PRO A 214 2.88 -6.77 -3.93
CA PRO A 214 2.95 -5.58 -3.08
C PRO A 214 4.11 -5.78 -2.10
N LEU A 215 5.07 -4.85 -2.06
CA LEU A 215 6.16 -4.88 -1.09
C LEU A 215 5.78 -4.05 0.14
N TYR A 216 5.28 -2.84 -0.12
CA TYR A 216 4.85 -1.89 0.89
C TYR A 216 3.68 -1.08 0.35
N HIS A 217 2.68 -0.85 1.18
CA HIS A 217 1.52 -0.05 0.84
C HIS A 217 1.08 0.75 2.06
N LEU A 218 0.99 2.06 1.90
CA LEU A 218 0.31 2.93 2.85
C LEU A 218 -0.50 3.93 2.02
N TRP A 219 -1.83 3.87 2.16
CA TRP A 219 -2.73 4.66 1.33
C TRP A 219 -4.01 5.03 2.08
N ASP A 220 -4.48 6.24 1.85
CA ASP A 220 -5.71 6.76 2.43
C ASP A 220 -6.94 6.27 1.68
N VAL A 221 -7.93 5.81 2.43
CA VAL A 221 -9.22 5.36 1.92
C VAL A 221 -10.30 6.28 2.46
N ARG A 222 -11.10 6.84 1.55
CA ARG A 222 -12.24 7.69 1.88
C ARG A 222 -13.51 7.15 1.25
N THR A 223 -14.59 7.17 2.01
CA THR A 223 -15.92 6.81 1.53
C THR A 223 -16.75 8.06 1.23
N ALA A 224 -17.76 7.91 0.37
CA ALA A 224 -18.72 8.97 0.08
C ALA A 224 -19.51 9.42 1.34
N LYS A 225 -19.64 8.56 2.36
CA LYS A 225 -20.29 8.88 3.64
C LYS A 225 -19.39 9.70 4.58
N GLY A 226 -18.16 9.99 4.17
CA GLY A 226 -17.18 10.72 4.98
C GLY A 226 -16.40 9.87 5.97
N ALA A 227 -16.48 8.52 5.88
CA ALA A 227 -15.59 7.66 6.65
C ALA A 227 -14.19 7.68 6.03
N THR A 228 -13.18 7.72 6.88
CA THR A 228 -11.76 7.79 6.50
C THR A 228 -10.99 6.63 7.12
N GLY A 229 -9.94 6.17 6.44
CA GLY A 229 -9.16 5.03 6.89
C GLY A 229 -7.80 4.95 6.20
N LEU A 230 -6.94 4.08 6.75
CA LEU A 230 -5.61 3.80 6.23
C LEU A 230 -5.53 2.34 5.83
N LEU A 231 -5.29 2.09 4.54
CA LEU A 231 -4.97 0.76 4.03
C LEU A 231 -3.46 0.58 4.08
N PHE A 232 -3.02 -0.39 4.86
CA PHE A 232 -1.62 -0.65 5.14
C PHE A 232 -1.22 -2.09 4.81
N ARG A 233 0.01 -2.25 4.31
CA ARG A 233 0.71 -3.53 4.24
C ARG A 233 2.23 -3.32 4.18
N SER A 234 2.98 -4.18 4.86
CA SER A 234 4.43 -4.28 4.73
C SER A 234 4.83 -5.75 4.67
N TRP A 235 5.47 -6.19 3.59
CA TRP A 235 5.86 -7.59 3.43
C TRP A 235 6.74 -8.05 4.62
N PRO A 236 6.52 -9.25 5.19
CA PRO A 236 5.61 -10.31 4.73
C PRO A 236 4.20 -10.27 5.33
N HIS A 237 3.83 -9.20 6.02
CA HIS A 237 2.59 -9.13 6.79
C HIS A 237 1.33 -8.97 5.91
N ASP A 238 0.20 -9.35 6.49
CA ASP A 238 -1.13 -9.24 5.91
C ASP A 238 -1.55 -7.77 5.67
N TRP A 239 -2.55 -7.59 4.82
CA TRP A 239 -3.22 -6.31 4.63
C TRP A 239 -4.01 -5.94 5.86
N GLN A 240 -3.96 -4.67 6.24
CA GLN A 240 -4.67 -4.12 7.38
C GLN A 240 -5.42 -2.86 6.97
N LEU A 241 -6.67 -2.73 7.42
CA LEU A 241 -7.47 -1.53 7.25
C LEU A 241 -7.74 -0.89 8.61
N HIS A 242 -7.23 0.31 8.82
CA HIS A 242 -7.41 1.06 10.05
C HIS A 242 -8.45 2.16 9.86
N SER A 243 -9.30 2.38 10.87
CA SER A 243 -10.22 3.52 10.87
C SER A 243 -9.47 4.78 11.27
N THR A 244 -9.68 5.88 10.57
CA THR A 244 -9.16 7.19 10.98
C THR A 244 -10.31 8.19 11.04
N THR A 245 -10.14 9.27 11.80
CA THR A 245 -11.11 10.37 11.91
C THR A 245 -10.83 11.51 10.93
N GLY A 246 -9.78 11.39 10.12
CA GLY A 246 -9.36 12.42 9.17
C GLY A 246 -8.54 13.56 9.78
N GLN A 247 -8.30 13.57 11.10
CA GLN A 247 -7.41 14.56 11.75
C GLN A 247 -5.95 14.06 11.78
N ASP A 248 -5.01 14.96 11.49
CA ASP A 248 -3.57 14.66 11.39
C ASP A 248 -3.01 14.01 12.68
N GLU A 249 -3.40 14.53 13.84
CA GLU A 249 -2.93 14.07 15.15
C GLU A 249 -3.47 12.67 15.52
N GLU A 250 -4.60 12.27 14.93
CA GLU A 250 -5.29 11.01 15.23
C GLU A 250 -4.90 9.88 14.25
N ARG A 251 -4.19 10.18 13.15
CA ARG A 251 -3.70 9.15 12.21
C ARG A 251 -2.65 8.23 12.81
N ALA A 252 -1.76 8.77 13.65
CA ALA A 252 -0.81 7.94 14.39
C ALA A 252 -1.55 7.05 15.39
N ALA A 253 -2.53 7.60 16.11
CA ALA A 253 -3.34 6.85 17.07
C ALA A 253 -4.21 5.76 16.43
N ALA A 254 -4.71 6.00 15.21
CA ALA A 254 -5.49 5.03 14.45
C ALA A 254 -4.71 3.74 14.16
N LEU A 255 -3.39 3.83 14.01
CA LEU A 255 -2.51 2.71 13.71
C LEU A 255 -2.07 1.96 14.96
N ASP A 256 -2.19 2.58 16.14
CA ASP A 256 -2.05 1.92 17.44
C ASP A 256 -3.34 1.17 17.84
N ALA A 257 -4.47 1.48 17.20
CA ALA A 257 -5.73 0.78 17.40
C ALA A 257 -5.76 -0.56 16.63
N PRO A 258 -6.54 -1.55 17.10
CA PRO A 258 -6.80 -2.75 16.30
C PRO A 258 -7.42 -2.36 14.94
N PRO A 259 -6.94 -2.88 13.81
CA PRO A 259 -7.52 -2.58 12.51
C PRO A 259 -8.92 -3.20 12.41
N LEU A 260 -9.74 -2.55 11.59
CA LEU A 260 -11.07 -3.00 11.22
C LEU A 260 -11.05 -4.32 10.45
N LEU A 261 -10.02 -4.54 9.63
CA LEU A 261 -9.85 -5.74 8.81
C LEU A 261 -8.38 -6.16 8.80
N VAL A 262 -8.15 -7.47 8.86
CA VAL A 262 -6.88 -8.09 8.48
C VAL A 262 -7.14 -9.21 7.50
N THR A 263 -6.45 -9.18 6.37
CA THR A 263 -6.63 -10.15 5.29
C THR A 263 -5.30 -10.48 4.61
N PRO A 264 -5.06 -11.74 4.23
CA PRO A 264 -3.83 -12.12 3.51
C PRO A 264 -3.75 -11.45 2.13
N GLU A 265 -4.91 -11.28 1.48
CA GLU A 265 -5.06 -10.60 0.20
C GLU A 265 -5.56 -9.17 0.37
N ARG A 266 -5.38 -8.34 -0.67
CA ARG A 266 -5.86 -6.97 -0.63
C ARG A 266 -7.39 -6.97 -0.56
N PRO A 267 -8.02 -6.32 0.43
CA PRO A 267 -9.48 -6.24 0.48
C PRO A 267 -9.99 -5.46 -0.74
N SER A 268 -11.13 -5.87 -1.31
CA SER A 268 -11.78 -5.13 -2.39
C SER A 268 -12.20 -3.74 -1.93
N GLN A 269 -12.35 -2.79 -2.86
CA GLN A 269 -12.80 -1.44 -2.52
C GLN A 269 -14.17 -1.44 -1.82
N GLU A 270 -15.09 -2.29 -2.27
CA GLU A 270 -16.40 -2.48 -1.64
C GLU A 270 -16.28 -2.91 -0.18
N ARG A 271 -15.43 -3.91 0.10
CA ARG A 271 -15.17 -4.40 1.46
C ARG A 271 -14.51 -3.36 2.34
N GLN A 272 -13.60 -2.55 1.78
CA GLN A 272 -13.01 -1.42 2.50
C GLN A 272 -14.07 -0.38 2.87
N ILE A 273 -14.93 -0.01 1.92
CA ILE A 273 -16.00 0.97 2.12
C ILE A 273 -17.01 0.48 3.17
N GLU A 274 -17.41 -0.79 3.11
CA GLU A 274 -18.33 -1.41 4.05
C GLU A 274 -17.79 -1.34 5.49
N ALA A 275 -16.55 -1.79 5.70
CA ALA A 275 -15.93 -1.79 7.03
C ALA A 275 -15.79 -0.38 7.62
N LEU A 276 -15.35 0.60 6.81
CA LEU A 276 -15.20 1.99 7.25
C LEU A 276 -16.53 2.63 7.60
N ASN A 277 -17.57 2.39 6.79
CA ASN A 277 -18.90 2.93 7.07
C ASN A 277 -19.51 2.30 8.33
N ALA A 278 -19.32 1.00 8.54
CA ALA A 278 -19.77 0.31 9.75
C ALA A 278 -19.07 0.87 11.00
N ALA A 279 -17.77 1.11 10.94
CA ALA A 279 -17.00 1.74 12.03
C ALA A 279 -17.51 3.15 12.35
N LEU A 280 -17.74 3.98 11.33
CA LEU A 280 -18.29 5.33 11.50
C LEU A 280 -19.69 5.30 12.12
N GLU A 281 -20.54 4.37 11.72
CA GLU A 281 -21.89 4.21 12.27
C GLU A 281 -21.85 3.74 13.73
N ALA A 282 -20.94 2.84 14.10
CA ALA A 282 -20.71 2.41 15.47
C ALA A 282 -20.26 3.57 16.37
N GLN A 283 -19.25 4.35 15.93
CA GLN A 283 -18.76 5.53 16.65
C GLN A 283 -19.88 6.54 16.91
N ARG A 284 -20.71 6.83 15.89
CA ARG A 284 -21.86 7.74 16.02
C ARG A 284 -22.93 7.23 16.99
N ARG A 285 -23.09 5.91 17.11
CA ARG A 285 -24.02 5.32 18.08
C ARG A 285 -23.50 5.47 19.50
N GLU A 286 -22.23 5.16 19.73
CA GLU A 286 -21.57 5.30 21.03
C GLU A 286 -21.59 6.76 21.51
N GLU A 287 -21.31 7.71 20.62
CA GLU A 287 -21.36 9.15 20.94
C GLU A 287 -22.78 9.58 21.36
N LYS A 288 -23.81 9.12 20.64
CA LYS A 288 -25.21 9.40 21.00
C LYS A 288 -25.59 8.84 22.37
N GLU A 289 -25.19 7.60 22.65
CA GLU A 289 -25.47 6.95 23.94
C GLU A 289 -24.77 7.68 25.09
N TRP A 290 -23.51 8.08 24.91
CA TRP A 290 -22.75 8.87 25.88
C TRP A 290 -23.43 10.21 26.20
N TRP A 291 -23.89 10.94 25.18
CA TRP A 291 -24.63 12.19 25.36
C TRP A 291 -25.98 11.99 26.06
N GLN A 292 -26.68 10.90 25.79
CA GLN A 292 -27.94 10.57 26.47
C GLN A 292 -27.71 10.23 27.94
N GLN A 293 -26.60 9.56 28.28
CA GLN A 293 -26.23 9.25 29.66
C GLN A 293 -25.83 10.51 30.45
N ARG A 294 -25.10 11.46 29.84
CA ARG A 294 -24.74 12.74 30.50
C ARG A 294 -25.89 13.70 30.73
N ARG A 295 -27.01 13.53 30.01
CA ARG A 295 -28.22 14.37 30.15
C ARG A 295 -29.19 13.87 31.21
N LYS A 296 -29.02 12.64 31.71
CA LYS A 296 -29.80 12.08 32.83
C LYS A 296 -29.10 12.37 34.15
#